data_AF-K1JT51-F1
#
_entry.id   AF-K1JT51-F1
#
_cell.length_a   1.000
_cell.length_b   1.000
_cell.length_c   1.000
_cell.angle_alpha   90.00
_cell.angle_beta   90.00
_cell.angle_gamma   90.00
#
_symmetry.space_group_name_H-M   'P 1'
#
loop_
_entity.id
_entity.type
_entity.pdbx_description
1 polymer ?
#
loop_
_entity_poly.entity_id
_entity_poly.type
_entity_poly.pdbx_seq_one_letter_code
_entity_poly.pdbx_strand_id
1 'polypeptide(L)'
;MPTGKAFVYQAPKRKKSEVYWSGLSGAAALLAADTDRDLIAWLKGLPAPQFGTLAPFFNTTSDKLNAFNSDSSLAFKLNLVGSWSGGSSNRSMQLDFVGTNGNRLVASRDVAVTSDVVTLATFFSIDAGGGIVTNGTKPVIRSNNGSFAATAVLLIAEQATRQTLISAV
;
A
#
# COMPACT_ATOMS: atom_id res chain seq x y z
N MET A 1 -7.87 -34.28 -41.70
CA MET A 1 -8.12 -32.95 -41.10
C MET A 1 -7.34 -32.91 -39.79
N PRO A 2 -6.44 -31.95 -39.55
CA PRO A 2 -5.82 -31.85 -38.24
C PRO A 2 -6.85 -31.29 -37.25
N THR A 3 -7.16 -32.05 -36.21
CA THR A 3 -7.99 -31.65 -35.08
C THR A 3 -7.29 -30.50 -34.35
N GLY A 4 -7.85 -29.29 -34.48
CA GLY A 4 -7.32 -28.11 -33.81
C GLY A 4 -7.27 -28.33 -32.30
N LYS A 5 -6.08 -28.20 -31.72
CA LYS A 5 -5.94 -28.11 -30.27
C LYS A 5 -6.68 -26.85 -29.82
N ALA A 6 -7.78 -27.03 -29.08
CA ALA A 6 -8.44 -25.90 -28.44
C ALA A 6 -7.46 -25.29 -27.43
N PHE A 7 -6.97 -24.09 -27.70
CA PHE A 7 -6.24 -23.32 -26.71
C PHE A 7 -7.26 -22.85 -25.66
N VAL A 8 -7.24 -23.44 -24.47
CA VAL A 8 -8.01 -22.92 -23.34
C VAL A 8 -7.34 -21.62 -22.91
N TYR A 9 -7.87 -20.50 -23.38
CA TYR A 9 -7.44 -19.18 -22.94
C TYR A 9 -7.92 -18.95 -21.51
N GLN A 10 -7.01 -19.04 -20.54
CA GLN A 10 -7.33 -18.61 -19.19
C GLN A 10 -7.19 -17.10 -19.10
N ALA A 11 -8.31 -16.40 -18.89
CA ALA A 11 -8.28 -14.97 -18.62
C ALA A 11 -7.44 -14.67 -17.36
N PRO A 12 -6.67 -13.57 -17.35
CA PRO A 12 -6.01 -13.09 -16.13
C PRO A 12 -7.03 -12.98 -14.99
N LYS A 13 -6.67 -13.43 -13.80
CA LYS A 13 -7.51 -13.30 -12.60
C LYS A 13 -6.96 -12.20 -11.72
N ARG A 14 -7.86 -11.43 -11.10
CA ARG A 14 -7.46 -10.46 -10.08
C ARG A 14 -6.89 -11.20 -8.88
N LYS A 15 -5.68 -10.82 -8.50
CA LYS A 15 -5.08 -11.16 -7.22
C LYS A 15 -5.06 -9.94 -6.35
N LYS A 16 -5.32 -10.11 -5.05
CA LYS A 16 -5.46 -8.98 -4.14
C LYS A 16 -4.99 -9.32 -2.73
N SER A 17 -4.31 -8.37 -2.10
CA SER A 17 -4.23 -8.23 -0.65
C SER A 17 -5.10 -7.04 -0.29
N GLU A 18 -6.15 -7.27 0.50
CA GLU A 18 -7.00 -6.23 1.06
C GLU A 18 -7.08 -6.49 2.56
N VAL A 19 -6.55 -5.56 3.35
CA VAL A 19 -6.37 -5.74 4.78
C VAL A 19 -6.94 -4.53 5.51
N TYR A 20 -7.75 -4.80 6.52
CA TYR A 20 -8.44 -3.77 7.27
C TYR A 20 -8.18 -3.90 8.76
N TRP A 21 -7.83 -2.77 9.38
CA TRP A 21 -7.71 -2.60 10.82
C TRP A 21 -8.73 -1.56 11.28
N SER A 22 -9.36 -1.80 12.41
CA SER A 22 -10.29 -0.87 13.07
C SER A 22 -10.06 -0.90 14.58
N GLY A 23 -10.60 0.09 15.29
CA GLY A 23 -10.46 0.19 16.74
C GLY A 23 -9.02 0.41 17.20
N LEU A 24 -8.15 0.94 16.32
CA LEU A 24 -6.75 1.22 16.65
C LEU A 24 -6.66 2.36 17.67
N SER A 25 -5.74 2.24 18.60
CA SER A 25 -5.47 3.26 19.62
C SER A 25 -4.07 3.10 20.21
N GLY A 26 -3.63 4.10 20.98
CA GLY A 26 -2.34 4.08 21.67
C GLY A 26 -1.14 4.38 20.78
N ALA A 27 0.06 4.31 21.37
CA ALA A 27 1.31 4.74 20.74
C ALA A 27 1.67 3.94 19.48
N ALA A 28 1.28 2.66 19.38
CA ALA A 28 1.55 1.83 18.21
C ALA A 28 0.82 2.34 16.95
N ALA A 29 -0.36 2.96 17.11
CA ALA A 29 -1.18 3.50 16.04
C ALA A 29 -0.84 4.98 15.69
N LEU A 30 0.18 5.55 16.33
CA LEU A 30 0.63 6.91 16.10
C LEU A 30 1.69 6.94 14.98
N LEU A 31 1.47 7.79 13.98
CA LEU A 31 2.52 8.27 13.09
C LEU A 31 3.04 9.59 13.64
N ALA A 32 4.22 9.59 14.23
CA ALA A 32 4.83 10.79 14.77
C ALA A 32 5.02 11.85 13.68
N ALA A 33 4.85 13.12 14.07
CA ALA A 33 5.09 14.26 13.19
C ALA A 33 6.49 14.19 12.60
N ASP A 34 6.59 14.49 11.32
CA ASP A 34 7.84 14.77 10.63
C ASP A 34 8.89 13.66 10.73
N THR A 35 8.41 12.42 10.87
CA THR A 35 9.23 11.21 10.96
C THR A 35 8.85 10.24 9.87
N ASP A 36 9.86 9.76 9.14
CA ASP A 36 9.68 8.73 8.13
C ASP A 36 9.49 7.37 8.81
N ARG A 37 8.46 6.64 8.39
CA ARG A 37 8.17 5.30 8.91
C ARG A 37 7.99 4.31 7.79
N ASP A 38 8.57 3.14 7.95
CA ASP A 38 8.27 1.99 7.11
C ASP A 38 6.81 1.57 7.30
N LEU A 39 6.01 1.68 6.24
CA LEU A 39 4.58 1.41 6.29
C LEU A 39 4.29 -0.05 6.64
N ILE A 40 5.02 -1.00 6.06
CA ILE A 40 4.72 -2.43 6.23
C ILE A 40 5.21 -2.89 7.61
N ALA A 41 6.38 -2.41 8.05
CA ALA A 41 6.87 -2.68 9.40
C ALA A 41 5.95 -2.10 10.48
N TRP A 42 5.36 -0.92 10.24
CA TRP A 42 4.34 -0.36 11.12
C TRP A 42 3.09 -1.25 11.16
N LEU A 43 2.51 -1.56 10.01
CA LEU A 43 1.23 -2.26 9.93
C LEU A 43 1.32 -3.69 10.46
N LYS A 44 2.44 -4.40 10.25
CA LYS A 44 2.63 -5.75 10.81
C LYS A 44 2.83 -5.76 12.33
N GLY A 45 3.15 -4.61 12.93
CA GLY A 45 3.26 -4.43 14.38
C GLY A 45 1.95 -3.98 15.05
N LEU A 46 0.89 -3.72 14.29
CA LEU A 46 -0.44 -3.42 14.84
C LEU A 46 -1.11 -4.70 15.38
N PRO A 47 -2.18 -4.57 16.19
CA PRO A 47 -3.06 -5.69 16.50
C PRO A 47 -3.55 -6.41 15.23
N ALA A 48 -3.97 -7.66 15.38
CA ALA A 48 -4.45 -8.46 14.25
C ALA A 48 -5.52 -7.70 13.44
N PRO A 49 -5.46 -7.73 12.10
CA PRO A 49 -6.44 -7.06 11.27
C PRO A 49 -7.82 -7.66 11.50
N GLN A 50 -8.86 -6.83 11.37
CA GLN A 50 -10.25 -7.28 11.41
C GLN A 50 -10.54 -8.27 10.27
N PHE A 51 -9.96 -8.05 9.09
CA PHE A 51 -9.95 -9.02 8.01
C PHE A 51 -8.76 -8.84 7.06
N GLY A 52 -8.49 -9.89 6.29
CA GLY A 52 -7.49 -9.89 5.24
C GLY A 52 -6.09 -10.26 5.69
N THR A 53 -5.18 -10.34 4.73
CA THR A 53 -3.77 -10.71 4.95
C THR A 53 -2.85 -9.81 4.12
N LEU A 54 -1.71 -9.43 4.71
CA LEU A 54 -0.67 -8.66 4.03
C LEU A 54 -0.10 -9.43 2.82
N ALA A 55 0.09 -10.74 2.95
CA ALA A 55 0.43 -11.60 1.83
C ALA A 55 -0.72 -11.66 0.80
N PRO A 56 -0.42 -11.82 -0.51
CA PRO A 56 0.92 -11.98 -1.07
C PRO A 56 1.67 -10.66 -1.32
N PHE A 57 0.99 -9.52 -1.47
CA PHE A 57 1.61 -8.30 -2.01
C PHE A 57 2.52 -7.57 -1.03
N PHE A 58 2.26 -7.66 0.27
CA PHE A 58 3.05 -6.98 1.29
C PHE A 58 3.90 -8.01 2.04
N ASN A 59 5.18 -8.08 1.70
CA ASN A 59 6.12 -9.02 2.29
C ASN A 59 6.56 -8.53 3.67
N THR A 60 6.19 -9.27 4.72
CA THR A 60 6.46 -8.91 6.12
C THR A 60 7.86 -9.28 6.59
N THR A 61 8.64 -10.00 5.77
CA THR A 61 10.05 -10.29 6.03
C THR A 61 10.94 -9.17 5.51
N SER A 62 10.69 -8.70 4.29
CA SER A 62 11.49 -7.64 3.65
C SER A 62 10.92 -6.23 3.84
N ASP A 63 9.69 -6.11 4.34
CA ASP A 63 8.92 -4.87 4.49
C ASP A 63 8.73 -4.12 3.16
N LYS A 64 8.38 -4.88 2.11
CA LYS A 64 8.19 -4.35 0.76
C LYS A 64 6.85 -4.72 0.14
N LEU A 65 6.38 -3.82 -0.71
CA LEU A 65 5.36 -4.09 -1.71
C LEU A 65 6.01 -4.84 -2.88
N ASN A 66 5.51 -6.04 -3.17
CA ASN A 66 5.95 -6.89 -4.26
C ASN A 66 4.88 -6.97 -5.35
N ALA A 67 5.30 -7.36 -6.54
CA ALA A 67 4.42 -7.56 -7.69
C ALA A 67 4.58 -8.96 -8.26
N PHE A 68 3.53 -9.45 -8.94
CA PHE A 68 3.66 -10.63 -9.79
C PHE A 68 4.51 -10.29 -11.00
N ASN A 69 5.32 -11.27 -11.44
CA ASN A 69 6.21 -11.14 -12.59
C ASN A 69 5.43 -11.17 -13.92
N SER A 70 4.75 -10.07 -14.23
CA SER A 70 3.75 -9.99 -15.29
C SER A 70 3.67 -8.56 -15.82
N ASP A 71 3.67 -8.40 -17.14
CA ASP A 71 3.44 -7.13 -17.85
C ASP A 71 1.99 -6.66 -17.63
N SER A 72 1.73 -6.00 -16.50
CA SER A 72 0.38 -5.66 -16.05
C SER A 72 0.43 -4.64 -14.90
N SER A 73 -0.54 -3.73 -14.86
CA SER A 73 -0.59 -2.73 -13.78
C SER A 73 -0.90 -3.37 -12.42
N LEU A 74 -0.17 -2.93 -11.39
CA LEU A 74 -0.49 -3.18 -9.99
C LEU A 74 -1.16 -1.92 -9.43
N ALA A 75 -2.42 -2.02 -9.03
CA ALA A 75 -3.14 -0.94 -8.34
C ALA A 75 -2.83 -0.97 -6.84
N PHE A 76 -2.65 0.21 -6.24
CA PHE A 76 -2.38 0.38 -4.82
C PHE A 76 -3.36 1.41 -4.23
N LYS A 77 -3.86 1.14 -3.02
CA LYS A 77 -4.62 2.11 -2.24
C LYS A 77 -4.33 1.96 -0.75
N LEU A 78 -4.10 3.09 -0.09
CA LEU A 78 -4.05 3.23 1.37
C LEU A 78 -5.12 4.23 1.79
N ASN A 79 -6.03 3.80 2.66
CA ASN A 79 -6.92 4.71 3.38
C ASN A 79 -6.54 4.71 4.86
N LEU A 80 -6.49 5.90 5.46
CA LEU A 80 -6.30 6.11 6.89
C LEU A 80 -7.49 6.90 7.43
N VAL A 81 -8.05 6.41 8.53
CA VAL A 81 -9.01 7.14 9.35
C VAL A 81 -8.34 7.41 10.67
N GLY A 82 -8.47 8.63 11.17
CA GLY A 82 -7.78 9.08 12.36
C GLY A 82 -7.90 10.59 12.52
N SER A 83 -7.00 11.15 13.30
CA SER A 83 -6.94 12.59 13.54
C SER A 83 -5.49 13.07 13.67
N TRP A 84 -5.21 14.27 13.17
CA TRP A 84 -3.94 14.94 13.45
C TRP A 84 -3.95 15.59 14.84
N SER A 85 -2.79 15.62 15.48
CA SER A 85 -2.53 16.41 16.68
C SER A 85 -2.30 17.87 16.33
N GLY A 86 -2.85 18.80 17.10
CA GLY A 86 -2.63 20.25 16.93
C GLY A 86 -3.75 20.94 16.14
N GLY A 87 -3.88 22.25 16.31
CA GLY A 87 -4.93 23.06 15.71
C GLY A 87 -4.86 23.13 14.18
N SER A 88 -5.76 23.94 13.60
CA SER A 88 -6.16 24.00 12.20
C SER A 88 -5.09 24.43 11.17
N SER A 89 -3.81 24.12 11.37
CA SER A 89 -2.73 24.44 10.43
C SER A 89 -2.70 23.48 9.23
N ASN A 90 -2.01 23.92 8.17
CA ASN A 90 -1.76 23.11 6.98
C ASN A 90 -0.98 21.85 7.34
N ARG A 91 -1.41 20.70 6.83
CA ARG A 91 -0.82 19.39 7.15
C ARG A 91 -0.96 18.45 5.96
N SER A 92 -0.15 17.40 5.92
CA SER A 92 -0.22 16.44 4.83
C SER A 92 0.22 15.05 5.27
N MET A 93 -0.26 14.04 4.53
CA MET A 93 0.30 12.69 4.58
C MET A 93 1.07 12.43 3.30
N GLN A 94 2.30 11.97 3.43
CA GLN A 94 3.16 11.58 2.31
C GLN A 94 3.40 10.08 2.33
N LEU A 95 3.42 9.46 1.15
CA LEU A 95 3.82 8.07 0.96
C LEU A 95 4.78 7.96 -0.22
N ASP A 96 5.99 7.50 0.07
CA ASP A 96 7.07 7.32 -0.90
C ASP A 96 7.29 5.84 -1.18
N PHE A 97 7.44 5.48 -2.46
CA PHE A 97 7.80 4.13 -2.87
C PHE A 97 9.28 4.10 -3.25
N VAL A 98 10.13 3.79 -2.27
CA VAL A 98 11.59 3.83 -2.44
C VAL A 98 12.02 2.82 -3.49
N GLY A 99 12.95 3.23 -4.37
CA GLY A 99 13.44 2.43 -5.49
C GLY A 99 12.62 2.56 -6.77
N THR A 100 11.59 3.39 -6.82
CA THR A 100 10.73 3.60 -8.00
C THR A 100 10.93 4.95 -8.70
N ASN A 101 12.07 5.61 -8.48
CA ASN A 101 12.46 6.87 -9.13
C ASN A 101 11.41 8.00 -9.02
N GLY A 102 10.83 8.20 -7.83
CA GLY A 102 10.03 9.39 -7.53
C GLY A 102 8.51 9.19 -7.43
N ASN A 103 8.02 7.94 -7.33
CA ASN A 103 6.62 7.76 -6.94
C ASN A 103 6.42 8.19 -5.49
N ARG A 104 5.91 9.41 -5.34
CA ARG A 104 5.55 10.07 -4.09
C ARG A 104 4.10 10.51 -4.20
N LEU A 105 3.29 10.08 -3.24
CA LEU A 105 1.92 10.54 -3.08
C LEU A 105 1.87 11.53 -1.93
N VAL A 106 1.18 12.66 -2.11
CA VAL A 106 0.97 13.65 -1.04
C VAL A 106 -0.50 14.01 -0.99
N ALA A 107 -1.14 13.73 0.15
CA ALA A 107 -2.48 14.21 0.48
C ALA A 107 -2.34 15.43 1.39
N SER A 108 -2.31 16.62 0.80
CA SER A 108 -2.23 17.90 1.51
C SER A 108 -3.61 18.46 1.84
N ARG A 109 -3.69 19.23 2.92
CA ARG A 109 -4.91 19.96 3.33
C ARG A 109 -4.57 21.21 4.11
N ASP A 110 -5.53 22.11 4.12
CA ASP A 110 -5.49 23.36 4.85
C ASP A 110 -6.47 23.35 6.05
N VAL A 111 -6.63 24.51 6.66
CA VAL A 111 -7.54 24.79 7.77
C VAL A 111 -9.01 24.48 7.48
N ALA A 112 -9.46 24.60 6.23
CA ALA A 112 -10.87 24.46 5.87
C ALA A 112 -11.32 22.99 5.83
N VAL A 113 -10.38 22.05 5.73
CA VAL A 113 -10.65 20.62 5.72
C VAL A 113 -10.77 20.09 7.15
N THR A 114 -12.00 19.77 7.55
CA THR A 114 -12.33 19.28 8.91
C THR A 114 -12.18 17.77 9.07
N SER A 115 -12.39 16.99 8.00
CA SER A 115 -12.25 15.53 8.04
C SER A 115 -10.79 15.14 7.93
N ASP A 116 -10.28 14.34 8.87
CA ASP A 116 -8.91 13.84 8.90
C ASP A 116 -8.67 12.55 8.10
N VAL A 117 -9.66 12.09 7.34
CA VAL A 117 -9.52 10.90 6.48
C VAL A 117 -8.55 11.16 5.33
N VAL A 118 -7.64 10.22 5.09
CA VAL A 118 -6.65 10.26 4.02
C VAL A 118 -6.85 9.09 3.07
N THR A 119 -6.84 9.35 1.77
CA THR A 119 -6.82 8.34 0.71
C THR A 119 -5.61 8.62 -0.20
N LEU A 120 -4.73 7.62 -0.35
CA LEU A 120 -3.59 7.65 -1.26
C LEU A 120 -3.73 6.47 -2.20
N ALA A 121 -4.00 6.74 -3.47
CA ALA A 121 -4.21 5.71 -4.49
C ALA A 121 -3.32 6.00 -5.71
N THR A 122 -2.75 4.95 -6.28
CA THR A 122 -1.94 5.01 -7.50
C THR A 122 -1.93 3.65 -8.19
N PHE A 123 -1.21 3.55 -9.30
CA PHE A 123 -0.82 2.28 -9.89
C PHE A 123 0.66 2.28 -10.27
N PHE A 124 1.23 1.09 -10.36
CA PHE A 124 2.56 0.85 -10.90
C PHE A 124 2.42 0.07 -12.20
N SER A 125 3.00 0.58 -13.28
CA SER A 125 3.12 -0.18 -14.53
C SER A 125 4.22 -1.22 -14.33
N ILE A 126 3.84 -2.47 -14.08
CA ILE A 126 4.80 -3.53 -13.82
C ILE A 126 5.22 -4.16 -15.14
N ASP A 127 6.53 -4.18 -15.39
CA ASP A 127 7.16 -4.99 -16.43
C ASP A 127 7.65 -6.32 -15.83
N ALA A 128 7.46 -7.41 -16.55
CA ALA A 128 8.04 -8.70 -16.20
C ALA A 128 9.57 -8.59 -16.16
N GLY A 129 10.19 -9.05 -15.07
CA GLY A 129 11.63 -8.88 -14.80
C GLY A 129 12.04 -7.44 -14.47
N GLY A 130 11.11 -6.49 -14.40
CA GLY A 130 11.38 -5.09 -14.11
C GLY A 130 11.80 -4.82 -12.66
N GLY A 131 12.04 -3.55 -12.33
CA GLY A 131 12.61 -3.13 -11.05
C GLY A 131 11.82 -3.56 -9.81
N ILE A 132 10.49 -3.33 -9.80
CA ILE A 132 9.60 -3.70 -8.69
C ILE A 132 9.47 -5.23 -8.58
N VAL A 133 9.42 -5.96 -9.69
CA VAL A 133 9.40 -7.42 -9.67
C VAL A 133 10.69 -7.96 -9.05
N THR A 134 11.84 -7.41 -9.45
CA THR A 134 13.14 -7.92 -9.04
C THR A 134 13.52 -7.54 -7.61
N ASN A 135 13.08 -6.37 -7.13
CA ASN A 135 13.57 -5.83 -5.85
C ASN A 135 12.47 -5.57 -4.81
N GLY A 136 11.19 -5.58 -5.21
CA GLY A 136 10.12 -4.94 -4.47
C GLY A 136 10.28 -3.42 -4.41
N THR A 137 9.36 -2.75 -3.73
CA THR A 137 9.53 -1.34 -3.34
C THR A 137 9.14 -1.17 -1.88
N LYS A 138 9.89 -0.33 -1.17
CA LYS A 138 9.65 -0.05 0.26
C LYS A 138 8.74 1.18 0.39
N PRO A 139 7.49 1.05 0.86
CA PRO A 139 6.63 2.19 1.10
C PRO A 139 7.01 2.88 2.42
N VAL A 140 7.35 4.16 2.37
CA VAL A 140 7.72 5.00 3.52
C VAL A 140 6.66 6.07 3.70
N ILE A 141 5.97 6.04 4.84
CA ILE A 141 4.91 6.97 5.20
C ILE A 141 5.43 8.04 6.14
N ARG A 142 4.95 9.27 5.96
CA ARG A 142 5.30 10.42 6.79
C ARG A 142 4.08 11.32 7.00
N SER A 143 3.82 11.65 8.26
CA SER A 143 2.83 12.65 8.65
C SER A 143 3.53 13.99 8.83
N ASN A 144 3.17 15.00 8.02
CA ASN A 144 3.85 16.31 8.03
C ASN A 144 3.11 17.33 8.89
N ASN A 145 3.87 18.12 9.66
CA ASN A 145 3.37 19.23 10.48
C ASN A 145 2.29 18.83 11.51
N GLY A 146 2.32 17.58 11.98
CA GLY A 146 1.42 17.05 12.99
C GLY A 146 1.53 15.53 13.08
N SER A 147 1.36 14.97 14.28
CA SER A 147 1.29 13.52 14.44
C SER A 147 -0.09 13.04 14.04
N PHE A 148 -0.20 11.91 13.34
CA PHE A 148 -1.48 11.32 12.96
C PHE A 148 -1.78 10.09 13.81
N ALA A 149 -2.87 10.14 14.59
CA ALA A 149 -3.36 9.02 15.38
C ALA A 149 -4.38 8.23 14.55
N ALA A 150 -3.96 7.07 14.02
CA ALA A 150 -4.84 6.22 13.21
C ALA A 150 -5.82 5.45 14.10
N THR A 151 -7.09 5.44 13.72
CA THR A 151 -8.16 4.63 14.33
C THR A 151 -8.61 3.48 13.42
N ALA A 152 -8.42 3.62 12.11
CA ALA A 152 -8.58 2.54 11.14
C ALA A 152 -7.65 2.71 9.93
N VAL A 153 -7.28 1.59 9.32
CA VAL A 153 -6.44 1.53 8.12
C VAL A 153 -7.03 0.51 7.15
N LEU A 154 -7.15 0.87 5.89
CA LEU A 154 -7.43 -0.07 4.79
C LEU A 154 -6.27 -0.01 3.80
N LEU A 155 -5.61 -1.14 3.61
CA LEU A 155 -4.50 -1.28 2.66
C LEU A 155 -4.89 -2.28 1.56
N ILE A 156 -4.75 -1.87 0.31
CA ILE A 156 -5.07 -2.67 -0.87
C ILE A 156 -3.91 -2.63 -1.85
N ALA A 157 -3.53 -3.81 -2.34
CA ALA A 157 -2.77 -3.97 -3.58
C ALA A 157 -3.42 -5.06 -4.42
N GLU A 158 -3.61 -4.81 -5.72
CA GLU A 158 -4.16 -5.79 -6.63
C GLU A 158 -3.52 -5.75 -8.02
N GLN A 159 -3.45 -6.91 -8.66
CA GLN A 159 -2.91 -7.08 -10.00
C GLN A 159 -3.70 -8.18 -10.73
N ALA A 160 -4.15 -7.89 -11.94
CA ALA A 160 -4.79 -8.88 -12.81
C ALA A 160 -3.73 -9.62 -13.61
N THR A 161 -3.50 -10.90 -13.29
CA THR A 161 -2.41 -11.68 -13.92
C THR A 161 -2.75 -13.16 -14.03
N ARG A 162 -2.02 -13.85 -14.91
CA ARG A 162 -2.01 -15.33 -15.00
C ARG A 162 -0.90 -15.97 -14.17
N GLN A 163 0.09 -15.20 -13.74
CA GLN A 163 1.16 -15.72 -12.88
C GLN A 163 0.56 -16.31 -11.62
N THR A 164 1.22 -17.26 -10.97
CA THR A 164 0.81 -17.82 -9.67
C THR A 164 1.78 -17.41 -8.56
N LEU A 165 3.06 -17.24 -8.89
CA LEU A 165 4.14 -16.88 -7.97
C LEU A 165 4.37 -15.37 -7.94
N ILE A 166 4.37 -14.79 -6.74
CA ILE A 166 4.78 -13.41 -6.52
C ILE A 166 6.28 -13.37 -6.21
N SER A 167 6.93 -12.27 -6.53
CA SER A 167 8.32 -12.07 -6.11
C SER A 167 8.44 -12.09 -4.58
N ALA A 168 9.48 -12.76 -4.06
CA ALA A 168 9.69 -12.99 -2.63
C ALA A 168 10.80 -12.09 -2.01
N VAL A 169 11.12 -10.99 -2.68
CA VAL A 169 12.15 -10.00 -2.26
C VAL A 169 11.68 -8.99 -1.23
#